data_AF-A0A9E1QBU2-F1
#
_entry.id   AF-A0A9E1QBU2-F1
#
_cell.length_a   1.000
_cell.length_b   1.000
_cell.length_c   1.000
_cell.angle_alpha   90.00
_cell.angle_beta   90.00
_cell.angle_gamma   90.00
#
_symmetry.space_group_name_H-M   'P 1'
#
loop_
_entity.id
_entity.type
_entity.pdbx_description
1 polymer ?
#
loop_
_entity_poly.entity_id
_entity_poly.type
_entity_poly.pdbx_seq_one_letter_code
_entity_poly.pdbx_strand_id
1 'polypeptide(L)'
;MGTDKSASVSAGDIDNDGDIDLVVANGRHWPQTNKVFINNGSGKFTVAKALDNIEETSYATELADIDNDGDLDVIVGNDMAPNALYLNDGAGNFL
;
A
#
# COMPACT_ATOMS: atom_id res chain seq x y z
N MET A 1 0.01 -15.30 3.22
CA MET A 1 0.13 -14.41 4.40
C MET A 1 1.57 -14.45 4.90
N GLY A 2 2.14 -13.28 5.22
CA GLY A 2 3.58 -13.09 5.49
C GLY A 2 3.96 -13.06 6.97
N THR A 3 5.26 -12.96 7.26
CA THR A 3 5.86 -12.87 8.60
C THR A 3 6.32 -11.44 8.96
N ASP A 4 5.88 -10.47 8.15
CA ASP A 4 6.25 -9.06 8.26
C ASP A 4 5.81 -8.45 9.59
N LYS A 5 6.47 -7.36 9.97
CA LYS A 5 6.17 -6.55 11.15
C LYS A 5 5.34 -5.37 10.68
N SER A 6 4.03 -5.60 10.54
CA SER A 6 3.10 -4.57 10.07
C SER A 6 2.67 -3.63 11.19
N ALA A 7 2.40 -2.37 10.83
CA ALA A 7 1.97 -1.31 11.75
C ALA A 7 0.57 -0.78 11.43
N SER A 8 0.20 -0.72 10.15
CA SER A 8 -1.07 -0.16 9.67
C SER A 8 -1.54 -0.90 8.42
N VAL A 9 -2.84 -0.78 8.14
CA VAL A 9 -3.47 -1.22 6.89
C VAL A 9 -4.47 -0.17 6.43
N SER A 10 -4.49 0.08 5.12
CA SER A 10 -5.50 0.88 4.43
C SER A 10 -6.21 0.00 3.40
N ALA A 11 -7.49 0.28 3.15
CA ALA A 11 -8.33 -0.54 2.28
C ALA A 11 -9.05 0.35 1.26
N GLY A 12 -9.03 -0.05 -0.01
CA GLY A 12 -9.61 0.67 -1.14
C GLY A 12 -9.51 -0.16 -2.41
N ASP A 13 -10.22 0.25 -3.46
CA ASP A 13 -10.13 -0.37 -4.79
C ASP A 13 -8.91 0.22 -5.51
N ILE A 14 -7.80 -0.54 -5.56
CA ILE A 14 -6.49 -0.01 -5.98
C ILE A 14 -6.26 -0.23 -7.47
N ASP A 15 -6.84 -1.29 -8.05
CA ASP A 15 -6.74 -1.60 -9.47
C ASP A 15 -8.05 -1.42 -10.25
N ASN A 16 -9.02 -0.72 -9.65
CA ASN A 16 -10.30 -0.32 -10.23
C ASN A 16 -11.13 -1.49 -10.77
N ASP A 17 -11.00 -2.68 -10.16
CA ASP A 17 -11.76 -3.87 -10.53
C ASP A 17 -13.09 -3.99 -9.76
N GLY A 18 -13.32 -3.09 -8.79
CA GLY A 18 -14.52 -3.03 -7.97
C GLY A 18 -14.41 -3.81 -6.65
N ASP A 19 -13.28 -4.49 -6.41
CA ASP A 19 -13.02 -5.23 -5.19
C ASP A 19 -12.10 -4.45 -4.24
N ILE A 20 -12.32 -4.61 -2.93
CA ILE A 20 -11.49 -3.93 -1.94
C ILE A 20 -10.15 -4.66 -1.78
N ASP A 21 -9.08 -3.94 -2.08
CA ASP A 21 -7.68 -4.30 -1.88
C ASP A 21 -7.11 -3.73 -0.58
N LEU A 22 -5.85 -4.06 -0.28
CA LEU A 22 -5.16 -3.58 0.93
C LEU A 22 -3.76 -3.05 0.63
N VAL A 23 -3.40 -1.94 1.27
CA VAL A 23 -2.01 -1.50 1.44
C VAL A 23 -1.61 -1.69 2.89
N VAL A 24 -0.45 -2.29 3.13
CA VAL A 24 0.06 -2.60 4.46
C VAL A 24 1.39 -1.89 4.69
N ALA A 25 1.39 -1.01 5.71
CA ALA A 25 2.60 -0.39 6.24
C ALA A 25 3.41 -1.44 7.01
N ASN A 26 4.60 -1.76 6.51
CA ASN A 26 5.53 -2.70 7.13
C ASN A 26 6.73 -2.00 7.71
N GLY A 27 7.43 -2.74 8.56
CA GLY A 27 8.68 -2.32 9.15
C GLY A 27 8.54 -1.69 10.53
N ARG A 28 7.53 -2.10 11.31
CA ARG A 28 7.36 -1.63 12.69
C ARG A 28 8.63 -1.93 13.51
N HIS A 29 9.39 -0.88 13.84
CA HIS A 29 10.71 -0.89 14.51
C HIS A 29 11.91 -1.47 13.73
N TRP A 30 11.71 -2.14 12.60
CA TRP A 30 12.80 -2.67 11.75
C TRP A 30 12.45 -2.49 10.27
N PRO A 31 13.30 -1.88 9.43
CA PRO A 31 12.96 -1.58 8.04
C PRO A 31 12.46 -2.79 7.26
N GLN A 32 11.36 -2.63 6.54
CA GLN A 32 10.80 -3.63 5.62
C GLN A 32 10.02 -2.95 4.50
N THR A 33 9.84 -3.64 3.39
CA THR A 33 9.06 -3.13 2.26
C THR A 33 7.55 -3.17 2.54
N ASN A 34 6.88 -2.07 2.24
CA ASN A 34 5.42 -1.96 2.25
C ASN A 34 4.81 -2.88 1.19
N LYS A 35 3.59 -3.40 1.42
CA LYS A 35 2.97 -4.38 0.52
C LYS A 35 1.58 -3.96 0.10
N VAL A 36 1.23 -4.31 -1.13
CA VAL A 36 -0.12 -4.21 -1.68
C VAL A 36 -0.67 -5.60 -1.92
N PHE A 37 -1.88 -5.85 -1.42
CA PHE A 37 -2.58 -7.12 -1.54
C PHE A 37 -3.82 -6.93 -2.41
N ILE A 38 -3.84 -7.62 -3.55
CA ILE A 38 -4.97 -7.55 -4.49
C ILE A 38 -5.96 -8.68 -4.20
N ASN A 39 -7.21 -8.30 -3.99
CA ASN A 39 -8.35 -9.17 -3.80
C ASN A 39 -8.84 -9.71 -5.15
N ASN A 40 -9.70 -10.72 -5.13
CA ASN A 40 -10.28 -11.31 -6.33
C ASN A 40 -11.82 -11.40 -6.23
N GLY A 41 -12.40 -10.52 -5.43
CA GLY A 41 -13.84 -10.45 -5.16
C GLY A 41 -14.40 -11.51 -4.24
N SER A 42 -13.60 -12.51 -3.86
CA SER A 42 -14.00 -13.55 -2.90
C SER A 42 -13.40 -13.36 -1.50
N GLY A 43 -12.78 -12.21 -1.24
CA GLY A 43 -12.01 -11.94 -0.02
C GLY A 43 -10.71 -12.75 0.05
N LYS A 44 -10.22 -13.24 -1.11
CA LYS A 44 -8.97 -13.96 -1.22
C LYS A 44 -7.92 -13.07 -1.87
N PHE A 45 -6.94 -12.69 -1.07
CA PHE A 45 -5.81 -11.89 -1.50
C PHE A 45 -4.76 -12.77 -2.17
N THR A 46 -4.84 -12.90 -3.49
CA THR A 46 -4.01 -13.84 -4.26
C THR A 46 -2.67 -13.27 -4.68
N VAL A 47 -2.55 -11.94 -4.72
CA VAL A 47 -1.30 -11.25 -5.06
C VAL A 47 -0.85 -10.42 -3.86
N ALA A 48 0.43 -10.51 -3.53
CA ALA A 48 1.10 -9.60 -2.61
C ALA A 48 2.30 -9.03 -3.35
N LYS A 49 2.19 -7.78 -3.82
CA LYS A 49 3.28 -7.06 -4.47
C LYS A 49 3.93 -6.09 -3.49
N ALA A 50 5.20 -5.82 -3.69
CA ALA A 50 5.87 -4.74 -2.99
C ALA A 50 5.31 -3.41 -3.50
N LEU A 51 5.07 -2.45 -2.60
CA LEU A 51 4.63 -1.10 -2.99
C LEU A 51 5.76 -0.39 -3.75
N ASP A 52 7.00 -0.57 -3.30
CA ASP A 52 8.23 -0.14 -3.94
C ASP A 52 9.38 -1.12 -3.66
N ASN A 53 10.63 -0.73 -3.88
CA ASN A 53 11.80 -1.54 -3.54
C ASN A 53 12.61 -0.95 -2.39
N ILE A 54 11.98 -0.16 -1.52
CA ILE A 54 12.63 0.51 -0.39
C ILE A 54 12.23 -0.21 0.90
N GLU A 55 13.19 -0.37 1.81
CA GLU A 55 12.92 -0.86 3.16
C GLU A 55 12.98 0.31 4.13
N GLU A 56 11.84 0.63 4.76
CA GLU A 56 11.70 1.75 5.70
C GLU A 56 10.94 1.29 6.94
N THR A 57 11.04 2.06 8.02
CA THR A 57 10.21 1.88 9.22
C THR A 57 8.87 2.60 9.07
N SER A 58 7.90 1.95 8.44
CA SER A 58 6.59 2.56 8.17
C SER A 58 5.59 2.32 9.31
N TYR A 59 4.84 3.36 9.67
CA TYR A 59 3.85 3.31 10.76
C TYR A 59 2.41 3.55 10.32
N ALA A 60 2.22 4.25 9.20
CA ALA A 60 0.90 4.59 8.69
C ALA A 60 0.87 4.50 7.17
N THR A 61 -0.30 4.14 6.66
CA THR A 61 -0.68 4.26 5.25
C THR A 61 -2.05 4.93 5.21
N GLU A 62 -2.32 5.72 4.17
CA GLU A 62 -3.65 6.26 3.86
C GLU A 62 -3.87 6.24 2.34
N LEU A 63 -5.13 6.15 1.91
CA LEU A 63 -5.52 6.19 0.50
C LEU A 63 -6.35 7.44 0.21
N ALA A 64 -6.02 8.13 -0.88
CA ALA A 64 -6.78 9.27 -1.39
C ALA A 64 -6.39 9.53 -2.85
N ASP A 65 -7.31 10.07 -3.65
CA ASP A 65 -7.00 10.63 -4.96
C ASP A 65 -6.34 12.01 -4.76
N ILE A 66 -5.01 12.07 -4.84
CA ILE A 66 -4.21 13.27 -4.48
C ILE A 66 -3.99 14.17 -5.68
N ASP A 67 -3.84 13.61 -6.87
CA ASP A 67 -3.61 14.37 -8.10
C ASP A 67 -4.88 14.62 -8.94
N ASN A 68 -6.03 14.10 -8.47
CA ASN A 68 -7.35 14.30 -9.04
C ASN A 68 -7.50 13.65 -10.43
N ASP A 69 -6.90 12.48 -10.63
CA ASP A 69 -7.08 11.65 -11.83
C ASP A 69 -8.20 10.60 -11.68
N GLY A 70 -8.67 10.39 -10.44
CA GLY A 70 -9.75 9.46 -10.11
C GLY A 70 -9.29 8.14 -9.52
N ASP A 71 -7.97 7.92 -9.40
CA ASP A 71 -7.37 6.71 -8.87
C ASP A 71 -6.91 6.91 -7.41
N LEU A 72 -6.95 5.85 -6.60
CA LEU A 72 -6.48 5.95 -5.21
C LEU A 72 -4.96 5.91 -5.16
N ASP A 73 -4.35 7.00 -4.71
CA ASP A 73 -2.92 7.10 -4.38
C ASP A 73 -2.63 6.61 -2.97
N VAL A 74 -1.34 6.39 -2.68
CA VAL A 74 -0.89 5.92 -1.36
C VAL A 74 0.00 6.96 -0.68
N ILE A 75 -0.36 7.34 0.54
CA ILE A 75 0.52 8.11 1.43
C ILE A 75 1.09 7.17 2.50
N VAL A 76 2.40 7.20 2.70
CA VAL A 76 3.09 6.43 3.74
C VAL A 76 3.75 7.35 4.76
N GLY A 77 3.41 7.14 6.03
CA GLY A 77 4.06 7.77 7.17
C GLY A 77 5.23 6.93 7.69
N ASN A 78 6.44 7.45 7.56
CA ASN A 78 7.67 6.78 7.99
C ASN A 78 8.22 7.35 9.29
N ASP A 79 8.84 6.50 10.10
CA ASP A 79 9.69 6.91 11.23
C ASP A 79 11.14 7.04 10.76
N MET A 80 11.83 8.09 11.21
CA MET A 80 13.24 8.38 10.89
C MET A 80 13.62 8.48 9.40
N ALA A 81 12.64 8.52 8.49
CA ALA A 81 12.82 8.69 7.05
C ALA A 81 11.75 9.62 6.47
N PRO A 82 11.91 10.15 5.24
CA PRO A 82 10.88 10.94 4.60
C PRO A 82 9.58 10.15 4.46
N ASN A 83 8.44 10.81 4.66
CA ASN A 83 7.16 10.27 4.21
C ASN A 83 7.17 10.12 2.69
N ALA A 84 6.42 9.16 2.19
CA ALA A 84 6.34 8.89 0.76
C ALA A 84 4.90 9.09 0.26
N LEU A 85 4.79 9.54 -0.99
CA LEU A 85 3.57 9.58 -1.78
C LEU A 85 3.84 8.73 -3.02
N TYR A 86 2.92 7.84 -3.34
CA TYR A 86 2.97 6.99 -4.52
C TYR A 86 1.73 7.28 -5.34
N LEU A 87 1.95 7.78 -6.56
CA LEU A 87 0.84 8.03 -7.48
C LEU A 87 0.47 6.73 -8.19
N ASN A 88 -0.82 6.41 -8.20
CA ASN A 88 -1.34 5.20 -8.81
C ASN A 88 -1.83 5.48 -10.24
N ASP A 89 -1.67 4.51 -11.16
CA ASP A 89 -2.17 4.61 -12.54
C ASP A 89 -3.54 3.94 -12.75
N GLY A 90 -4.24 3.63 -11.66
CA GLY A 90 -5.53 2.95 -11.65
C GLY A 90 -5.45 1.44 -11.92
N ALA A 91 -4.26 0.87 -12.14
CA ALA A 91 -4.02 -0.57 -12.23
C ALA A 91 -3.14 -1.07 -11.07
N GLY A 92 -2.94 -0.23 -10.06
CA GLY A 92 -2.06 -0.48 -8.94
C GLY A 92 -0.58 -0.48 -9.32
N ASN A 93 -0.18 0.21 -10.40
CA ASN A 93 1.23 0.50 -10.64
C ASN A 93 1.54 1.89 -10.08
N PHE A 94 2.61 1.97 -9.30
CA PHE A 94 2.94 3.14 -8.52
C PHE A 94 4.18 3.85 -9.08
N LEU A 95 4.12 5.18 -9.12
CA LEU A 95 5.21 6.10 -9.50
C LEU A 95 5.82 6.78 -8.28
#